data_AF-A0A1Z9RPH7-F1
#
_entry.id   AF-A0A1Z9RPH7-F1
#
_cell.length_a   1.000
_cell.length_b   1.000
_cell.length_c   1.000
_cell.angle_alpha   90.00
_cell.angle_beta   90.00
_cell.angle_gamma   90.00
#
_symmetry.space_group_name_H-M   'P 1'
#
loop_
_entity.id
_entity.type
_entity.pdbx_description
1 polymer ?
#
loop_
_entity_poly.entity_id
_entity_poly.type
_entity_poly.pdbx_seq_one_letter_code
_entity_poly.pdbx_strand_id
1 'polypeptide(L)'
;MVERWNIPPENLSDFVSAVRDIESNLKEMSGFDFEMAVAFNVGSGSQETDLVMTRWITSDGETMGKLLDGVYDSVGFLPSYNKALSLGQKINSQLEECKPFFIQ
;
A
#
# COMPACT_ATOMS: atom_id res chain seq x y z
N MET A 1 3.65 -4.81 5.34
CA MET A 1 4.13 -3.69 4.50
C MET A 1 3.21 -2.48 4.69
N VAL A 2 3.72 -1.25 4.63
CA VAL A 2 2.92 -0.01 4.68
C VAL A 2 3.34 0.88 3.53
N GLU A 3 2.38 1.47 2.83
CA GLU A 3 2.63 2.44 1.77
C GLU A 3 1.75 3.69 1.99
N ARG A 4 2.26 4.86 1.62
CA ARG A 4 1.56 6.14 1.72
C ARG A 4 1.14 6.61 0.34
N TRP A 5 -0.05 7.19 0.23
CA TRP A 5 -0.63 7.62 -1.03
C TRP A 5 -1.31 8.97 -0.88
N ASN A 6 -1.11 9.84 -1.87
CA ASN A 6 -1.91 11.04 -2.07
C ASN A 6 -3.00 10.73 -3.11
N ILE A 7 -4.25 10.65 -2.67
CA ILE A 7 -5.40 10.24 -3.47
C ILE A 7 -6.42 11.40 -3.48
N PRO A 8 -6.72 11.98 -4.64
CA PRO A 8 -7.79 12.97 -4.76
C PRO A 8 -9.12 12.42 -4.21
N PRO A 9 -9.92 13.21 -3.47
CA PRO A 9 -11.16 12.75 -2.85
C PRO A 9 -12.14 12.08 -3.83
N GLU A 10 -12.20 12.57 -5.07
CA GLU A 10 -13.04 12.03 -6.15
C GLU A 10 -12.62 10.60 -6.58
N ASN A 11 -11.35 10.23 -6.41
CA ASN A 11 -10.80 8.94 -6.81
C ASN A 11 -10.79 7.92 -5.65
N LEU A 12 -11.15 8.35 -4.45
CA LEU A 12 -10.96 7.56 -3.22
C LEU A 12 -11.71 6.23 -3.22
N SER A 13 -12.97 6.24 -3.67
CA SER A 13 -13.79 5.02 -3.75
C SER A 13 -13.21 4.02 -4.75
N ASP A 14 -12.76 4.51 -5.91
CA ASP A 14 -12.16 3.68 -6.95
C ASP A 14 -10.80 3.15 -6.53
N PHE A 15 -10.04 3.94 -5.76
CA PHE A 15 -8.77 3.53 -5.19
C PHE A 15 -8.95 2.39 -4.18
N VAL A 16 -9.91 2.50 -3.25
CA VAL A 16 -10.25 1.42 -2.31
C VAL A 16 -10.66 0.15 -3.05
N SER A 17 -11.41 0.28 -4.14
CA SER A 17 -11.79 -0.86 -4.98
C SER A 17 -10.57 -1.49 -5.65
N ALA A 18 -9.67 -0.69 -6.22
CA ALA A 18 -8.42 -1.19 -6.80
C ALA A 18 -7.54 -1.92 -5.77
N VAL A 19 -7.47 -1.44 -4.52
CA VAL A 19 -6.75 -2.13 -3.44
C VAL A 19 -7.36 -3.49 -3.10
N ARG A 20 -8.70 -3.59 -3.06
CA ARG A 20 -9.39 -4.88 -2.88
C ARG A 20 -9.13 -5.85 -4.03
N ASP A 21 -9.08 -5.34 -5.26
CA ASP A 21 -8.74 -6.15 -6.43
C ASP A 21 -7.30 -6.68 -6.34
N ILE A 22 -6.36 -5.85 -5.87
CA ILE A 22 -4.96 -6.28 -5.63
C ILE A 22 -4.93 -7.42 -4.59
N GLU A 23 -5.60 -7.24 -3.45
CA GLU A 23 -5.67 -8.26 -2.40
C GLU A 23 -6.23 -9.58 -2.94
N SER A 24 -7.38 -9.53 -3.61
CA SER A 24 -8.05 -10.71 -4.16
C SER A 24 -7.17 -11.46 -5.15
N ASN A 25 -6.57 -10.73 -6.10
CA ASN A 25 -5.66 -11.32 -7.08
C ASN A 25 -4.45 -11.98 -6.41
N LEU A 26 -3.86 -11.33 -5.42
CA LEU A 26 -2.70 -11.88 -4.72
C LEU A 26 -3.06 -13.07 -3.83
N LYS A 27 -4.25 -13.10 -3.20
CA LYS A 27 -4.77 -14.27 -2.49
C LYS A 27 -4.89 -15.46 -3.44
N GLU A 28 -5.55 -15.25 -4.58
CA GLU A 28 -5.75 -16.29 -5.59
C GLU A 28 -4.43 -16.83 -6.15
N MET A 29 -3.46 -15.94 -6.42
CA MET A 29 -2.18 -16.34 -7.01
C MET A 29 -1.21 -16.98 -6.01
N SER A 30 -1.14 -16.44 -4.80
CA SER A 30 -0.14 -16.88 -3.81
C SER A 30 -0.63 -18.03 -2.94
N GLY A 31 -1.95 -18.22 -2.83
CA GLY A 31 -2.55 -19.18 -1.90
C GLY A 31 -2.37 -18.81 -0.42
N PHE A 32 -1.82 -17.64 -0.12
CA PHE A 32 -1.68 -17.13 1.24
C PHE A 32 -2.88 -16.29 1.63
N ASP A 33 -3.29 -16.44 2.89
CA ASP A 33 -4.30 -15.59 3.50
C ASP A 33 -3.64 -14.34 4.12
N PHE A 34 -4.12 -13.17 3.74
CA PHE A 34 -3.61 -11.88 4.19
C PHE A 34 -4.66 -10.78 3.95
N GLU A 35 -4.54 -9.63 4.58
CA GLU A 35 -5.50 -8.53 4.36
C GLU A 35 -4.79 -7.26 3.90
N MET A 36 -5.42 -6.51 3.00
CA MET A 36 -4.98 -5.17 2.61
C MET A 36 -5.96 -4.12 3.11
N ALA A 37 -5.54 -3.35 4.11
CA ALA A 37 -6.34 -2.25 4.65
C ALA A 37 -5.98 -0.91 3.99
N VAL A 38 -7.00 -0.09 3.69
CA VAL A 38 -6.84 1.34 3.41
C VAL A 38 -7.22 2.11 4.67
N ALA A 39 -6.27 2.82 5.25
CA ALA A 39 -6.45 3.63 6.44
C ALA A 39 -6.42 5.13 6.08
N PHE A 40 -7.45 5.85 6.51
CA PHE A 40 -7.60 7.29 6.33
C PHE A 40 -6.99 8.02 7.51
N ASN A 41 -6.41 9.19 7.28
CA ASN A 41 -5.88 10.00 8.36
C ASN A 41 -7.02 10.80 9.02
N VAL A 42 -7.34 10.49 10.28
CA VAL A 42 -8.49 11.09 11.00
C VAL A 42 -8.07 12.32 11.84
N GLY A 43 -6.78 12.51 12.09
CA GLY A 43 -6.27 13.49 13.07
C GLY A 43 -5.39 14.63 12.52
N SER A 44 -5.13 14.67 11.22
CA SER A 44 -4.10 15.52 10.62
C SER A 44 -4.55 16.91 10.15
N GLY A 45 -5.79 17.29 10.45
CA GLY A 45 -6.36 18.57 10.02
C GLY A 45 -6.62 18.64 8.50
N SER A 46 -7.07 19.79 8.02
CA SER A 46 -7.49 20.00 6.62
C SER A 46 -6.39 19.92 5.57
N GLN A 47 -5.13 19.63 5.97
CA GLN A 47 -3.97 19.60 5.07
C GLN A 47 -3.58 18.19 4.62
N GLU A 48 -4.21 17.14 5.13
CA GLU A 48 -3.89 15.75 4.77
C GLU A 48 -5.14 14.89 4.49
N THR A 49 -6.24 15.51 4.04
CA THR A 49 -7.48 14.78 3.68
C THR A 49 -7.29 13.77 2.56
N ASP A 50 -6.29 14.03 1.72
CA ASP A 50 -6.00 13.24 0.53
C ASP A 50 -4.94 12.16 0.83
N LEU A 51 -4.41 12.14 2.07
CA LEU A 51 -3.42 11.17 2.49
C LEU A 51 -4.08 9.90 3.02
N VAL A 52 -3.80 8.78 2.37
CA VAL A 52 -4.18 7.44 2.85
C VAL A 52 -2.96 6.52 2.98
N MET A 53 -3.11 5.51 3.82
CA MET A 53 -2.11 4.45 3.98
C MET A 53 -2.70 3.11 3.55
N THR A 54 -1.96 2.36 2.74
CA THR A 54 -2.26 0.94 2.52
C THR A 54 -1.40 0.11 3.47
N ARG A 55 -1.99 -0.90 4.13
CA ARG A 55 -1.26 -1.80 5.03
C ARG A 55 -1.58 -3.25 4.68
N TRP A 56 -0.53 -4.03 4.52
CA TRP A 56 -0.59 -5.47 4.31
C TRP A 56 -0.42 -6.17 5.65
N ILE A 57 -1.35 -7.07 5.97
CA ILE A 57 -1.46 -7.74 7.27
C ILE A 57 -1.46 -9.25 7.03
N THR A 58 -0.47 -9.95 7.59
CA THR A 58 -0.35 -11.42 7.58
C THR A 58 -0.35 -11.94 9.01
N SER A 59 -0.51 -13.25 9.20
CA SER A 59 -0.43 -13.91 10.51
C SER A 59 0.92 -13.67 11.21
N ASP A 60 2.00 -13.66 10.44
CA ASP A 60 3.37 -13.55 10.91
C ASP A 60 4.31 -13.01 9.81
N GLY A 61 5.58 -12.80 10.18
CA GLY A 61 6.61 -12.31 9.28
C GLY A 61 7.07 -13.33 8.24
N GLU A 62 6.98 -14.64 8.52
CA GLU A 62 7.36 -15.68 7.55
C GLU A 62 6.39 -15.69 6.36
N THR A 63 5.09 -15.59 6.65
CA THR A 63 4.02 -15.48 5.66
C THR A 63 4.16 -14.20 4.84
N MET A 64 4.53 -13.08 5.47
CA MET A 64 4.84 -11.83 4.75
C MET A 64 6.02 -12.03 3.79
N GLY A 65 7.10 -12.70 4.22
CA GLY A 65 8.25 -13.00 3.36
C GLY A 65 7.85 -13.79 2.11
N LYS A 66 7.13 -14.90 2.30
CA LYS A 66 6.65 -15.76 1.19
C LYS A 66 5.69 -15.03 0.26
N LEU A 67 4.82 -14.19 0.82
CA LEU A 67 3.91 -13.35 0.02
C LEU A 67 4.70 -12.37 -0.86
N LEU A 68 5.74 -11.73 -0.32
CA LEU A 68 6.59 -10.82 -1.09
C LEU A 68 7.36 -11.54 -2.18
N ASP A 69 7.91 -12.71 -1.90
CA ASP A 69 8.57 -13.54 -2.92
C ASP A 69 7.59 -13.86 -4.07
N GLY A 70 6.35 -14.26 -3.73
CA GLY A 70 5.29 -14.50 -4.72
C GLY A 70 4.85 -13.26 -5.49
N VAL A 71 4.87 -12.07 -4.86
CA VAL A 71 4.60 -10.79 -5.52
C VAL A 71 5.71 -10.46 -6.54
N TYR A 72 6.97 -10.66 -6.20
CA TYR A 72 8.09 -10.38 -7.12
C TYR A 72 8.15 -11.36 -8.29
N ASP A 73 7.65 -12.58 -8.12
CA ASP A 73 7.56 -13.59 -9.18
C ASP A 73 6.27 -13.50 -10.02
N SER A 74 5.37 -12.57 -9.69
CA SER A 74 4.03 -12.46 -10.30
C SER A 74 3.83 -11.18 -11.12
N VAL A 75 3.16 -11.32 -12.26
CA VAL A 75 2.68 -10.19 -13.09
C VAL A 75 1.16 -9.98 -13.01
N GLY A 76 0.41 -10.90 -12.37
CA GLY A 76 -1.06 -10.92 -12.44
C GLY A 76 -1.75 -9.82 -11.65
N PHE A 77 -1.11 -9.31 -10.59
CA PHE A 77 -1.64 -8.19 -9.80
C PHE A 77 -1.34 -6.81 -10.43
N LEU A 78 -0.44 -6.74 -11.42
CA LEU A 78 0.03 -5.50 -12.04
C LEU A 78 -1.09 -4.64 -12.66
N PRO A 79 -2.12 -5.19 -13.32
CA PRO A 79 -3.22 -4.37 -13.83
C PRO A 79 -3.94 -3.59 -12.72
N SER A 80 -4.27 -4.25 -11.61
CA SER A 80 -4.91 -3.61 -10.45
C SER A 80 -3.96 -2.63 -9.75
N TYR A 81 -2.68 -2.96 -9.68
CA TYR A 81 -1.63 -2.05 -9.16
C TYR A 81 -1.48 -0.79 -10.02
N ASN A 82 -1.45 -0.93 -11.34
CA ASN A 82 -1.39 0.19 -12.28
C ASN A 82 -2.65 1.05 -12.22
N LYS A 83 -3.83 0.43 -12.01
CA LYS A 83 -5.07 1.17 -11.74
C LYS A 83 -4.94 2.01 -10.48
N ALA A 84 -4.44 1.45 -9.38
CA ALA A 84 -4.19 2.20 -8.14
C ALA A 84 -3.22 3.38 -8.37
N LEU A 85 -2.13 3.17 -9.14
CA LEU A 85 -1.18 4.22 -9.54
C LEU A 85 -1.79 5.31 -10.45
N SER A 86 -2.85 4.99 -11.21
CA SER A 86 -3.55 5.98 -12.04
C SER A 86 -4.52 6.86 -11.25
N LEU A 87 -4.95 6.38 -10.08
CA LEU A 87 -5.95 7.05 -9.23
C LEU A 87 -5.33 7.97 -8.18
N GLY A 88 -4.04 7.85 -7.94
CA GLY A 88 -3.29 8.82 -7.14
C GLY A 88 -1.81 8.52 -7.07
N GLN A 89 -1.10 9.28 -6.26
CA GLN A 89 0.36 9.29 -6.23
C GLN A 89 0.87 8.55 -5.00
N LYS A 90 1.65 7.49 -5.21
CA LYS A 90 2.41 6.87 -4.12
C LYS A 90 3.44 7.88 -3.60
N ILE A 91 3.34 8.21 -2.32
CA ILE A 91 4.30 9.06 -1.62
C ILE A 91 5.44 8.15 -1.18
N ASN A 92 6.67 8.56 -1.46
CA ASN A 92 7.83 7.82 -0.98
C ASN A 92 7.78 7.79 0.55
N SER A 93 7.45 6.64 1.12
CA SER A 93 7.71 6.34 2.52
C SER A 93 9.21 6.09 2.62
N GLN A 94 10.03 7.14 2.50
CA GLN A 94 11.35 7.07 3.08
C GLN A 94 11.11 6.73 4.55
N LEU A 95 11.46 5.51 4.95
CA LEU A 95 12.08 5.30 6.25
C LEU A 95 12.92 6.54 6.47
N GLU A 96 12.55 7.38 7.44
CA GLU A 96 13.15 8.69 7.68
C GLU A 96 14.63 8.62 7.28
N GLU A 97 15.05 9.38 6.27
CA GLU A 97 16.48 9.59 6.04
C GLU A 97 16.99 10.34 7.27
N CYS A 98 17.29 9.60 8.33
CA CYS A 98 18.04 10.08 9.47
C CYS A 98 19.43 10.38 8.93
N LYS A 99 19.63 11.59 8.41
CA LYS A 99 20.97 12.11 8.15
C LYS A 99 21.66 12.14 9.51
N PRO A 100 22.75 11.38 9.72
CA PRO A 100 23.53 11.54 10.93
C PRO A 100 24.14 12.95 10.90
N PHE A 101 23.63 13.83 11.74
CA PHE A 101 24.29 15.10 12.01
C PHE A 101 25.48 14.79 12.93
N PHE A 102 26.68 14.73 12.34
CA PHE A 102 27.91 14.74 13.11
C PHE A 102 28.10 16.16 13.66
N ILE A 103 27.97 16.32 14.96
CA ILE A 103 28.39 17.53 15.66
C ILE A 103 29.92 17.45 15.76
N GLN A 104 30.62 18.36 15.09
CA GLN A 104 32.05 18.60 15.29
C GLN A 104 32.29 19.42 16.55
#